data_AF-A0A954CKS6-F1
#
_entry.id   AF-A0A954CKS6-F1
#
_cell.length_a   1.000
_cell.length_b   1.000
_cell.length_c   1.000
_cell.angle_alpha   90.00
_cell.angle_beta   90.00
_cell.angle_gamma   90.00
#
_symmetry.space_group_name_H-M   'P 1'
#
loop_
_entity.id
_entity.type
_entity.pdbx_description
1 polymer ?
#
loop_
_entity_poly.entity_id
_entity_poly.type
_entity_poly.pdbx_seq_one_letter_code
_entity_poly.pdbx_strand_id
1 'polypeptide(L)'
;MALDLSGVWTALATPMQSGHPDREAWAKLVRYQLDNGVTGLVVCGTTGESATLTKDEKLAQIADTKELAQGRGRVMVGTGSSSTA
;
A
#
# COMPACT_ATOMS: atom_id res chain seq x y z
N MET A 1 11.77 6.78 -21.55
CA MET A 1 10.29 6.69 -21.59
C MET A 1 9.78 7.17 -20.24
N ALA A 2 8.96 8.21 -20.20
CA ALA A 2 8.43 8.72 -18.93
C ALA A 2 7.31 7.82 -18.43
N LEU A 3 7.26 7.57 -17.11
CA LEU A 3 6.19 6.81 -16.49
C LEU A 3 4.93 7.70 -16.43
N ASP A 4 3.84 7.31 -17.10
CA ASP A 4 2.56 8.02 -17.01
C ASP A 4 1.89 7.73 -15.65
N LEU A 5 1.64 8.78 -14.86
CA LEU A 5 1.04 8.69 -13.52
C LEU A 5 -0.40 9.22 -13.47
N SER A 6 -0.99 9.58 -14.60
CA SER A 6 -2.38 10.07 -14.63
C SER A 6 -3.38 9.00 -14.17
N GLY A 7 -4.52 9.44 -13.61
CA GLY A 7 -5.61 8.57 -13.16
C GLY A 7 -5.83 8.57 -11.64
N VAL A 8 -6.53 7.55 -11.13
CA VAL A 8 -6.93 7.45 -9.73
C VAL A 8 -5.93 6.58 -8.95
N TRP A 9 -5.24 7.18 -7.99
CA TRP A 9 -4.31 6.49 -7.11
C TRP A 9 -4.81 6.56 -5.67
N THR A 10 -5.21 5.42 -5.11
CA THR A 10 -5.74 5.41 -3.74
C THR A 10 -4.60 5.30 -2.75
N ALA A 11 -4.49 6.28 -1.85
CA ALA A 11 -3.68 6.17 -0.63
C ALA A 11 -4.40 5.22 0.35
N LEU A 12 -3.89 4.00 0.47
CA LEU A 12 -4.51 2.97 1.29
C LEU A 12 -4.22 3.21 2.77
N ALA A 13 -5.27 3.13 3.58
CA ALA A 13 -5.14 2.95 5.03
C ALA A 13 -4.67 1.54 5.36
N THR A 14 -3.90 1.37 6.43
CA THR A 14 -3.50 0.05 6.94
C THR A 14 -4.55 -0.42 7.95
N PRO A 15 -5.39 -1.43 7.62
CA PRO A 15 -6.32 -1.99 8.59
C PRO A 15 -5.55 -2.57 9.77
N MET A 16 -6.02 -2.30 10.98
CA MET A 16 -5.38 -2.74 12.22
C MET A 16 -6.36 -3.58 13.04
N GLN A 17 -5.88 -4.65 13.64
CA GLN A 17 -6.59 -5.47 14.61
C GLN A 17 -5.73 -5.58 15.87
N SER A 18 -6.27 -5.13 17.00
CA SER A 18 -5.58 -5.18 18.31
C SER A 18 -4.18 -4.55 18.30
N GLY A 19 -4.00 -3.45 17.57
CA GLY A 19 -2.73 -2.71 17.50
C GLY A 19 -1.72 -3.25 16.49
N HIS A 20 -2.05 -4.30 15.73
CA HIS A 20 -1.21 -4.87 14.69
C HIS A 20 -1.89 -4.82 13.32
N PRO A 21 -1.13 -4.80 12.21
CA PRO A 21 -1.71 -4.89 10.87
C PRO A 21 -2.58 -6.15 10.70
N ASP A 22 -3.81 -5.94 10.24
CA ASP A 22 -4.73 -7.00 9.89
C ASP A 22 -4.53 -7.39 8.42
N ARG A 23 -3.86 -8.53 8.23
CA ARG A 23 -3.53 -9.06 6.90
C ARG A 23 -4.77 -9.46 6.09
N GLU A 24 -5.81 -9.96 6.73
CA GLU A 24 -7.03 -10.39 6.03
C GLU A 24 -7.82 -9.17 5.55
N ALA A 25 -8.00 -8.17 6.42
CA ALA A 25 -8.63 -6.91 6.06
C ALA A 25 -7.81 -6.14 5.01
N TRP A 26 -6.47 -6.18 5.09
CA TRP A 26 -5.60 -5.63 4.06
C TRP A 26 -5.86 -6.25 2.68
N ALA A 27 -5.90 -7.58 2.62
CA ALA A 27 -6.15 -8.29 1.36
C ALA A 27 -7.52 -7.95 0.76
N LYS A 28 -8.56 -7.82 1.61
CA LYS A 28 -9.91 -7.39 1.18
C LYS A 28 -9.88 -5.96 0.62
N LEU A 29 -9.22 -5.03 1.31
CA LEU A 29 -9.10 -3.63 0.89
C LEU A 29 -8.36 -3.51 -0.46
N VAL A 30 -7.22 -4.17 -0.60
CA VAL A 30 -6.42 -4.16 -1.83
C VAL A 30 -7.23 -4.70 -3.01
N ARG A 31 -7.87 -5.87 -2.86
CA ARG A 31 -8.68 -6.47 -3.92
C ARG A 31 -9.84 -5.57 -4.30
N TYR A 32 -10.56 -5.01 -3.32
CA TYR A 32 -11.66 -4.09 -3.57
C TYR A 32 -11.22 -2.90 -4.45
N GLN A 33 -10.08 -2.30 -4.17
CA GLN A 33 -9.58 -1.15 -4.94
C GLN A 33 -9.24 -1.56 -6.38
N LEU A 34 -8.55 -2.69 -6.56
CA LEU A 34 -8.20 -3.23 -7.88
C LEU A 34 -9.42 -3.68 -8.67
N ASP A 35 -10.42 -4.28 -8.03
CA ASP A 35 -11.68 -4.71 -8.64
C ASP A 35 -12.50 -3.50 -9.13
N ASN A 36 -12.33 -2.32 -8.51
CA ASN A 36 -12.98 -1.07 -8.91
C ASN A 36 -12.15 -0.22 -9.88
N GLY A 37 -11.05 -0.75 -10.42
CA GLY A 37 -10.36 -0.14 -11.57
C GLY A 37 -9.52 1.10 -11.25
N VAL A 38 -9.01 1.23 -10.03
CA VAL A 38 -8.02 2.28 -9.72
C VAL A 38 -6.76 2.10 -10.57
N THR A 39 -6.12 3.20 -10.95
CA THR A 39 -4.86 3.18 -11.70
C THR A 39 -3.74 2.52 -10.89
N GLY A 40 -3.72 2.79 -9.59
CA GLY A 40 -2.74 2.21 -8.70
C GLY A 40 -3.03 2.41 -7.22
N LEU A 41 -2.20 1.75 -6.42
CA LEU A 41 -2.26 1.74 -4.97
C LEU A 41 -1.04 2.47 -4.42
N VAL A 42 -1.26 3.42 -3.52
CA VAL A 42 -0.19 4.04 -2.74
C VAL A 42 -0.20 3.40 -1.36
N VAL A 43 0.90 2.74 -0.99
CA VAL A 43 1.04 2.00 0.27
C VAL A 43 2.16 2.61 1.12
N CYS A 44 2.10 2.40 2.43
CA CYS A 44 3.06 2.98 3.38
C CYS A 44 3.20 4.51 3.26
N GLY A 45 2.13 5.20 2.87
CA GLY A 45 2.01 6.66 2.96
C GLY A 45 1.57 7.10 4.35
N THR A 46 1.35 8.41 4.54
CA THR A 46 0.79 8.94 5.80
C THR A 46 -0.57 8.33 6.11
N THR A 47 -1.45 8.22 5.10
CA THR A 47 -2.76 7.55 5.22
C THR A 47 -2.62 6.07 5.59
N GLY A 48 -1.52 5.43 5.23
CA GLY A 48 -1.22 4.03 5.57
C GLY A 48 -0.38 3.90 6.83
N GLU A 49 -0.41 4.89 7.72
CA GLU A 49 0.18 4.83 9.06
C GLU A 49 1.71 4.60 9.06
N SER A 50 2.41 5.09 8.03
CA SER A 50 3.85 4.83 7.85
C SER A 50 4.73 5.29 9.02
N ALA A 51 4.30 6.26 9.83
CA ALA A 51 5.04 6.71 11.00
C ALA A 51 4.97 5.73 12.19
N THR A 52 3.96 4.86 12.25
CA THR A 52 3.70 3.97 13.39
C THR A 52 3.99 2.50 13.08
N LEU A 53 4.09 2.13 11.80
CA LEU A 53 4.48 0.78 11.40
C LEU A 53 5.99 0.57 11.56
N THR A 54 6.34 -0.61 12.06
CA THR A 54 7.73 -1.10 12.06
C THR A 54 8.22 -1.33 10.62
N LYS A 55 9.54 -1.46 10.46
CA LYS A 55 10.14 -1.76 9.15
C LYS A 55 9.64 -3.09 8.59
N ASP A 56 9.49 -4.11 9.43
CA ASP A 56 9.07 -5.44 9.00
C ASP A 56 7.60 -5.46 8.60
N GLU A 57 6.73 -4.74 9.32
CA GLU A 57 5.32 -4.57 8.93
C GLU A 57 5.18 -3.88 7.58
N LYS A 58 5.97 -2.82 7.32
CA LYS A 58 5.99 -2.15 6.00
C LYS A 58 6.45 -3.11 4.90
N LEU A 59 7.52 -3.86 5.13
CA LEU A 59 8.04 -4.81 4.14
C LEU A 59 7.05 -5.94 3.84
N ALA A 60 6.40 -6.48 4.87
CA ALA A 60 5.35 -7.48 4.72
C ALA A 60 4.17 -6.92 3.92
N GLN A 61 3.71 -5.72 4.24
CA GLN A 61 2.61 -5.06 3.54
C GLN A 61 2.94 -4.77 2.07
N ILE A 62 4.17 -4.33 1.76
CA ILE A 62 4.64 -4.14 0.38
C ILE A 62 4.65 -5.47 -0.39
N ALA A 63 5.17 -6.53 0.24
CA ALA A 63 5.20 -7.87 -0.37
C ALA A 63 3.80 -8.40 -0.66
N ASP A 64 2.89 -8.31 0.33
CA ASP A 64 1.48 -8.71 0.18
C ASP A 64 0.79 -7.90 -0.92
N THR A 65 1.02 -6.59 -0.99
CA THR A 65 0.41 -5.74 -2.04
C THR A 65 0.89 -6.15 -3.41
N LYS A 66 2.20 -6.40 -3.58
CA LYS A 66 2.77 -6.85 -4.85
C LYS A 66 2.18 -8.19 -5.26
N GLU A 67 2.04 -9.13 -4.33
CA GLU A 67 1.44 -10.43 -4.57
C GLU A 67 -0.03 -10.32 -4.95
N LEU A 68 -0.81 -9.48 -4.26
CA LEU A 68 -2.23 -9.29 -4.53
C LEU A 68 -2.50 -8.51 -5.82
N ALA A 69 -1.63 -7.57 -6.19
CA ALA A 69 -1.81 -6.75 -7.37
C ALA A 69 -1.76 -7.58 -8.66
N GLN A 70 -0.87 -8.57 -8.77
CA GLN A 70 -0.76 -9.47 -9.95
C GLN A 70 -0.85 -8.77 -11.32
N GLY A 71 -0.37 -7.52 -11.44
CA GLY A 71 -0.46 -6.72 -12.66
C GLY A 71 -1.80 -5.99 -12.91
N ARG A 72 -2.79 -6.11 -12.01
CA ARG A 72 -4.12 -5.47 -12.08
C ARG A 72 -4.13 -3.98 -11.68
N GLY A 73 -2.96 -3.36 -11.55
CA GLY A 73 -2.76 -1.99 -11.12
C GLY A 73 -1.28 -1.73 -10.80
N ARG A 74 -0.89 -0.47 -10.68
CA ARG A 74 0.48 -0.11 -10.30
C ARG A 74 0.60 0.05 -8.78
N VAL A 75 1.78 -0.20 -8.23
CA VAL A 75 2.06 -0.03 -6.80
C VAL A 75 3.09 1.08 -6.63
N MET A 76 2.75 2.09 -5.83
CA MET A 76 3.63 3.15 -5.38
C MET A 76 3.89 2.98 -3.89
N VAL A 77 5.15 2.91 -3.50
CA VAL A 77 5.56 2.68 -2.11
C VAL A 77 6.05 3.99 -1.50
N GLY A 78 5.43 4.41 -0.40
CA GLY A 78 5.93 5.49 0.43
C GLY A 78 7.21 5.09 1.13
N THR A 79 8.33 5.73 0.78
CA THR A 79 9.65 5.52 1.37
C THR A 79 10.14 6.73 2.17
N GLY A 80 9.23 7.63 2.54
CA GLY A 80 9.54 8.81 3.34
C GLY A 80 10.05 8.43 4.73
N SER A 81 11.11 9.11 5.17
CA SER A 81 11.77 8.89 6.46
C SER A 81 12.41 10.20 6.94
N SER A 82 12.53 10.38 8.25
CA SER A 82 13.34 11.46 8.84
C SER A 82 14.84 11.15 8.86
N SER A 83 15.22 9.90 8.57
CA SER A 83 16.59 9.46 8.34
C SER A 83 16.82 9.25 6.85
N THR A 84 17.92 9.82 6.34
CA THR A 84 18.34 9.63 4.95
C THR A 84 18.86 8.23 4.66
N ALA A 85 19.47 7.58 5.67
CA ALA A 85 19.97 6.21 5.61
C ALA A 85 18.86 5.20 5.93
#